data_AF-A0A9X4HV28-F1
#
_entry.id   AF-A0A9X4HV28-F1
#
_cell.length_a   1.000
_cell.length_b   1.000
_cell.length_c   1.000
_cell.angle_alpha   90.00
_cell.angle_beta   90.00
_cell.angle_gamma   90.00
#
_symmetry.space_group_name_H-M   'P 1'
#
loop_
_entity.id
_entity.type
_entity.pdbx_description
1 polymer ?
#
loop_
_entity_poly.entity_id
_entity_poly.type
_entity_poly.pdbx_seq_one_letter_code
_entity_poly.pdbx_strand_id
1 'polypeptide(L)'
;LLASFQTLLHRYSGQADIRVGVPTANRNRVETERLIGFFVNTQVLRAEFDMQLTFGELLQQVRQRTLGAQAHQDLPFEQLVETLQPERNLGHNPLFQVLYNHQTELKGSQHRLPGLEMSGLEWSTNTAKFDLSLDTFEHEKGIGASLTYATDLFDTSTIERMARHWLNLLEAIVRQPGQRISELPLLGEDEQQAVLRDWNRNTAAFPDERSIHELIEARVVAAPEAPAVTFGEQTLSYGELNRRANQLAHKLIERGVGPDVLVGIAMERSLDMVVGLLGILKAGGAYVPLDPEYPEDRLSYMFADSGIALLLTQSHLRKALPIPVGLHSLDLDVEDLTGYSDANPNIEVAPQNLAYVIYTSGSTGKPKGTLLPHQNVVRLFAATQDWFRFDASDVWTVFHSYAFDFSVWELFGALLYGGRA
;
A
#
# COMPACT_ATOMS: atom_id res chain seq x y z
N LEU A 1 -30.09 -16.15 3.23
CA LEU A 1 -29.14 -16.59 2.18
C LEU A 1 -28.80 -15.47 1.21
N LEU A 2 -29.75 -14.88 0.46
CA LEU A 2 -29.45 -13.73 -0.42
C LEU A 2 -28.74 -12.58 0.30
N ALA A 3 -29.28 -12.12 1.44
CA ALA A 3 -28.68 -11.04 2.22
C ALA A 3 -27.25 -11.36 2.69
N SER A 4 -26.97 -12.60 3.12
CA SER A 4 -25.62 -12.99 3.53
C SER A 4 -24.64 -13.09 2.35
N PHE A 5 -25.12 -13.47 1.16
CA PHE A 5 -24.32 -13.45 -0.05
C PHE A 5 -24.03 -12.02 -0.52
N GLN A 6 -25.02 -11.12 -0.47
CA GLN A 6 -24.79 -9.68 -0.72
C GLN A 6 -23.78 -9.10 0.29
N THR A 7 -23.81 -9.52 1.56
CA THR A 7 -22.78 -9.17 2.55
C THR A 7 -21.39 -9.64 2.14
N LEU A 8 -21.25 -10.88 1.66
CA LEU A 8 -19.96 -11.39 1.14
C LEU A 8 -19.43 -10.50 0.01
N LEU A 9 -20.27 -10.19 -0.98
CA LEU A 9 -19.91 -9.36 -2.13
C LEU A 9 -19.52 -7.94 -1.70
N HIS A 10 -20.25 -7.34 -0.75
CA HIS A 10 -19.90 -6.05 -0.15
C HIS A 10 -18.50 -6.09 0.50
N ARG A 11 -18.22 -7.13 1.29
CA ARG A 11 -16.94 -7.27 2.01
C ARG A 11 -15.75 -7.52 1.07
N TYR A 12 -15.96 -8.09 -0.10
CA TYR A 12 -14.93 -8.30 -1.12
C TYR A 12 -14.70 -7.10 -2.03
N SER A 13 -15.78 -6.39 -2.39
CA SER A 13 -15.73 -5.28 -3.36
C SER A 13 -15.52 -3.91 -2.72
N GLY A 14 -15.83 -3.76 -1.42
CA GLY A 14 -15.90 -2.47 -0.74
C GLY A 14 -17.06 -1.57 -1.23
N GLN A 15 -17.94 -2.07 -2.09
CA GLN A 15 -19.03 -1.28 -2.67
C GLN A 15 -20.23 -1.19 -1.72
N ALA A 16 -20.80 0.01 -1.59
CA ALA A 16 -21.99 0.26 -0.77
C ALA A 16 -23.31 -0.11 -1.46
N ASP A 17 -23.33 -0.31 -2.77
CA ASP A 17 -24.53 -0.65 -3.56
C ASP A 17 -24.27 -1.96 -4.31
N ILE A 18 -24.85 -3.06 -3.82
CA ILE A 18 -24.67 -4.40 -4.40
C ILE A 18 -25.95 -4.82 -5.12
N ARG A 19 -25.81 -5.23 -6.38
CA ARG A 19 -26.93 -5.70 -7.22
C ARG A 19 -26.69 -7.14 -7.64
N VAL A 20 -27.67 -7.99 -7.37
CA VAL A 20 -27.61 -9.42 -7.68
C VAL A 20 -28.83 -9.79 -8.51
N GLY A 21 -28.61 -10.51 -9.61
CA GLY A 21 -29.68 -11.09 -10.41
C GLY A 21 -30.29 -12.30 -9.72
N VAL A 22 -31.61 -12.37 -9.64
CA VAL A 22 -32.35 -13.48 -9.03
C VAL A 22 -33.41 -13.97 -10.01
N PRO A 23 -33.28 -15.20 -10.54
CA PRO A 23 -34.27 -15.75 -11.45
C PRO A 23 -35.57 -16.10 -10.70
N THR A 24 -36.68 -15.96 -11.40
CA THR A 24 -38.03 -16.27 -10.92
C THR A 24 -38.73 -17.15 -11.96
N ALA A 25 -39.53 -18.11 -11.52
CA ALA A 25 -40.20 -19.03 -12.43
C ALA A 25 -41.24 -18.33 -13.34
N ASN A 26 -41.79 -17.20 -12.88
CA ASN A 26 -42.81 -16.39 -13.56
C ASN A 26 -44.04 -17.20 -14.03
N ARG A 27 -44.43 -18.21 -13.23
CA ARG A 27 -45.61 -19.06 -13.47
C ARG A 27 -46.69 -18.76 -12.43
N ASN A 28 -47.13 -17.51 -12.39
CA ASN A 28 -48.07 -17.01 -11.37
C ASN A 28 -49.55 -17.30 -11.68
N ARG A 29 -49.80 -17.99 -12.80
CA ARG A 29 -51.14 -18.33 -13.29
C ARG A 29 -51.26 -19.84 -13.43
N VAL A 30 -52.35 -20.41 -12.92
CA VAL A 30 -52.60 -21.87 -12.94
C VAL A 30 -52.56 -22.42 -14.37
N GLU A 31 -53.03 -21.62 -15.34
CA GLU A 31 -53.03 -21.96 -16.77
C GLU A 31 -51.62 -22.16 -17.34
N THR A 32 -50.60 -21.55 -16.72
CA THR A 32 -49.20 -21.63 -17.16
C THR A 32 -48.42 -22.74 -16.49
N GLU A 33 -48.91 -23.35 -15.41
CA GLU A 33 -48.19 -24.37 -14.65
C GLU A 33 -47.82 -25.59 -15.49
N ARG A 34 -48.75 -26.05 -16.34
CA ARG A 34 -48.58 -27.27 -17.15
C ARG A 34 -48.03 -27.01 -18.56
N LEU A 35 -47.72 -25.76 -18.90
CA LEU A 35 -47.21 -25.41 -20.22
C LEU A 35 -45.71 -25.68 -20.34
N ILE A 36 -45.31 -26.25 -21.48
CA ILE A 36 -43.90 -26.36 -21.85
C ILE A 36 -43.49 -25.05 -22.54
N GLY A 37 -42.51 -24.36 -21.99
CA GLY A 37 -42.03 -23.07 -22.49
C GLY A 37 -41.04 -22.38 -21.55
N PHE A 38 -40.38 -21.34 -22.03
CA PHE A 38 -39.45 -20.51 -21.26
C PHE A 38 -40.18 -19.34 -20.62
N PHE A 39 -40.40 -19.41 -19.30
CA PHE A 39 -41.10 -18.38 -18.54
C PHE A 39 -40.16 -17.61 -17.60
N VAL A 40 -38.95 -18.13 -17.35
CA VAL A 40 -38.03 -17.57 -16.35
C VAL A 40 -37.75 -16.10 -16.64
N ASN A 41 -37.97 -15.26 -15.62
CA ASN A 41 -37.63 -13.86 -15.65
C ASN A 41 -36.59 -13.55 -14.56
N THR A 42 -35.73 -12.56 -14.76
CA THR A 42 -34.66 -12.21 -13.82
C THR A 42 -34.93 -10.87 -13.16
N GLN A 43 -34.94 -10.85 -11.83
CA GLN A 43 -35.07 -9.64 -11.02
C GLN A 43 -33.71 -9.15 -10.56
N VAL A 44 -33.48 -7.84 -10.60
CA VAL A 44 -32.25 -7.23 -10.06
C VAL A 44 -32.52 -6.78 -8.63
N LEU A 45 -32.00 -7.53 -7.66
CA LEU A 45 -32.19 -7.24 -6.24
C LEU A 45 -30.99 -6.46 -5.70
N ARG A 46 -31.28 -5.22 -5.29
CA ARG A 46 -30.33 -4.25 -4.76
C ARG A 46 -30.22 -4.38 -3.24
N ALA A 47 -29.01 -4.29 -2.68
CA ALA A 47 -28.75 -4.11 -1.26
C ALA A 47 -27.85 -2.87 -1.07
N GLU A 48 -28.23 -2.00 -0.14
CA GLU A 48 -27.45 -0.81 0.22
C GLU A 48 -26.82 -0.99 1.60
N PHE A 49 -25.52 -0.76 1.68
CA PHE A 49 -24.69 -0.95 2.87
C PHE A 49 -24.19 0.39 3.40
N ASP A 50 -24.16 0.52 4.72
CA ASP A 50 -23.44 1.57 5.43
C ASP A 50 -22.61 0.95 6.57
N MET A 51 -21.76 1.76 7.20
CA MET A 51 -20.83 1.31 8.25
C MET A 51 -21.49 0.86 9.55
N GLN A 52 -22.76 1.20 9.78
CA GLN A 52 -23.49 0.90 11.02
C GLN A 52 -24.56 -0.18 10.82
N LEU A 53 -24.87 -0.53 9.58
CA LEU A 53 -25.92 -1.48 9.22
C LEU A 53 -25.70 -2.84 9.89
N THR A 54 -26.69 -3.26 10.66
CA THR A 54 -26.74 -4.60 11.25
C THR A 54 -27.24 -5.62 10.24
N PHE A 55 -26.92 -6.90 10.45
CA PHE A 55 -27.44 -7.94 9.56
C PHE A 55 -28.97 -8.03 9.59
N GLY A 56 -29.59 -7.84 10.76
CA GLY A 56 -31.05 -7.81 10.89
C GLY A 56 -31.72 -6.72 10.05
N GLU A 57 -31.14 -5.51 10.04
CA GLU A 57 -31.64 -4.40 9.21
C GLU A 57 -31.45 -4.68 7.71
N LEU A 58 -30.29 -5.22 7.32
CA LEU A 58 -30.07 -5.65 5.93
C LEU A 58 -31.09 -6.71 5.52
N LEU A 59 -31.35 -7.70 6.37
CA LEU A 59 -32.32 -8.75 6.07
C LEU A 59 -33.73 -8.18 5.86
N GLN A 60 -34.13 -7.19 6.67
CA GLN A 60 -35.40 -6.48 6.48
C GLN A 60 -35.41 -5.68 5.18
N GLN A 61 -34.33 -4.97 4.86
CA GLN A 61 -34.17 -4.21 3.61
C GLN A 61 -34.29 -5.14 2.39
N VAL A 62 -33.56 -6.24 2.37
CA VAL A 62 -33.59 -7.24 1.30
C VAL A 62 -34.99 -7.85 1.18
N ARG A 63 -35.61 -8.24 2.30
CA ARG A 63 -36.98 -8.77 2.31
C ARG A 63 -37.98 -7.80 1.68
N GLN A 64 -37.96 -6.52 2.07
CA GLN A 64 -38.85 -5.51 1.52
C GLN A 64 -38.66 -5.33 0.02
N ARG A 65 -37.40 -5.31 -0.45
CA ARG A 65 -37.07 -5.19 -1.87
C ARG A 65 -37.47 -6.41 -2.68
N THR A 66 -37.25 -7.61 -2.16
CA THR A 66 -37.68 -8.85 -2.81
C THR A 66 -39.21 -8.89 -2.97
N LEU A 67 -39.96 -8.57 -1.92
CA LEU A 67 -41.44 -8.52 -1.99
C LEU A 67 -41.93 -7.45 -2.98
N GLY A 68 -41.29 -6.27 -2.99
CA GLY A 68 -41.58 -5.22 -3.97
C GLY A 68 -41.29 -5.65 -5.40
N ALA A 69 -40.14 -6.29 -5.65
CA ALA A 69 -39.80 -6.82 -6.97
C ALA A 69 -40.76 -7.92 -7.43
N GLN A 70 -41.17 -8.81 -6.52
CA GLN A 70 -42.17 -9.85 -6.80
C GLN A 70 -43.54 -9.28 -7.19
N ALA A 71 -43.96 -8.15 -6.61
CA ALA A 71 -45.18 -7.46 -7.02
C ALA A 71 -45.14 -6.93 -8.47
N HIS A 72 -43.95 -6.80 -9.06
CA HIS A 72 -43.71 -6.33 -10.42
C HIS A 72 -42.98 -7.37 -11.30
N GLN A 73 -43.08 -8.66 -10.94
CA GLN A 73 -42.33 -9.73 -11.60
C GLN A 73 -42.69 -9.97 -13.08
N ASP A 74 -43.83 -9.44 -13.54
CA ASP A 74 -44.26 -9.51 -14.94
C ASP A 74 -43.43 -8.60 -15.87
N LEU A 75 -42.64 -7.66 -15.33
CA LEU A 75 -41.78 -6.77 -16.11
C LEU A 75 -40.57 -7.56 -16.67
N PRO A 76 -40.42 -7.70 -18.00
CA PRO A 76 -39.29 -8.41 -18.59
C PRO A 76 -37.95 -7.73 -18.31
N PHE A 77 -36.90 -8.50 -18.01
CA PHE A 77 -35.56 -7.98 -17.77
C PHE A 77 -35.03 -7.15 -18.95
N GLU A 78 -35.29 -7.56 -20.19
CA GLU A 78 -34.83 -6.87 -21.39
C GLU A 78 -35.45 -5.46 -21.50
N GLN A 79 -36.73 -5.32 -21.16
CA GLN A 79 -37.40 -4.02 -21.13
C GLN A 79 -36.83 -3.10 -20.05
N LEU A 80 -36.42 -3.65 -18.91
CA LEU A 80 -35.75 -2.89 -17.86
C LEU A 80 -34.39 -2.36 -18.35
N VAL A 81 -33.58 -3.18 -19.03
CA VAL A 81 -32.31 -2.76 -19.62
C VAL A 81 -32.52 -1.68 -20.69
N GLU A 82 -33.51 -1.88 -21.58
CA GLU A 82 -33.85 -0.90 -22.62
C GLU A 82 -34.29 0.45 -22.04
N THR A 83 -35.03 0.44 -20.94
CA THR A 83 -35.54 1.66 -20.30
C THR A 83 -34.46 2.39 -19.51
N LEU A 84 -33.61 1.66 -18.76
CA LEU A 84 -32.56 2.24 -17.94
C LEU A 84 -31.34 2.70 -18.75
N GLN A 85 -31.18 2.19 -19.98
CA GLN A 85 -30.08 2.53 -20.89
C GLN A 85 -28.71 2.60 -20.21
N PRO A 86 -28.28 1.55 -19.48
CA PRO A 86 -26.95 1.56 -18.86
C PRO A 86 -25.87 1.64 -19.95
N GLU A 87 -24.69 2.16 -19.58
CA GLU A 87 -23.54 2.16 -20.48
C GLU A 87 -23.26 0.73 -20.97
N ARG A 88 -23.24 0.54 -22.29
CA ARG A 88 -23.11 -0.79 -22.88
C ARG A 88 -21.63 -1.18 -22.87
N ASN A 89 -21.34 -2.29 -22.22
CA ASN A 89 -20.03 -2.93 -22.25
C ASN A 89 -20.20 -4.38 -22.71
N LEU A 90 -19.42 -4.80 -23.71
CA LEU A 90 -19.46 -6.17 -24.24
C LEU A 90 -18.80 -7.20 -23.31
N GLY A 91 -18.05 -6.75 -22.30
CA GLY A 91 -17.32 -7.59 -21.37
C GLY A 91 -18.08 -7.95 -20.09
N HIS A 92 -19.25 -7.38 -19.82
CA HIS A 92 -20.04 -7.74 -18.63
C HIS A 92 -21.54 -7.55 -18.84
N ASN A 93 -22.34 -8.32 -18.10
CA ASN A 93 -23.79 -8.19 -18.12
C ASN A 93 -24.24 -6.83 -17.56
N PRO A 94 -25.26 -6.18 -18.17
CA PRO A 94 -25.79 -4.92 -17.67
C PRO A 94 -26.55 -5.14 -16.36
N LEU A 95 -26.54 -4.12 -15.49
CA LEU A 95 -27.26 -4.05 -14.20
C LEU A 95 -26.75 -4.99 -13.08
N PHE A 96 -26.26 -6.18 -13.38
CA PHE A 96 -25.62 -7.09 -12.43
C PHE A 96 -24.66 -8.07 -13.12
N GLN A 97 -23.62 -8.51 -12.40
CA GLN A 97 -22.65 -9.50 -12.87
C GLN A 97 -22.67 -10.79 -12.04
N VAL A 98 -23.37 -10.77 -10.90
CA VAL A 98 -23.49 -11.90 -9.98
C VAL A 98 -24.93 -12.38 -9.91
N LEU A 99 -25.14 -13.68 -10.07
CA LEU A 99 -26.45 -14.34 -9.96
C LEU A 99 -26.58 -15.04 -8.61
N TYR A 100 -27.78 -14.99 -8.02
CA TYR A 100 -28.16 -15.83 -6.88
C TYR A 100 -29.44 -16.59 -7.20
N ASN A 101 -29.42 -17.91 -7.02
CA ASN A 101 -30.55 -18.79 -7.27
C ASN A 101 -30.82 -19.68 -6.06
N HIS A 102 -32.10 -19.95 -5.79
CA HIS A 102 -32.52 -20.81 -4.69
C HIS A 102 -33.58 -21.81 -5.16
N GLN A 103 -33.35 -23.09 -4.92
CA GLN A 103 -34.21 -24.19 -5.37
C GLN A 103 -34.72 -25.00 -4.17
N THR A 104 -36.04 -25.11 -4.04
CA THR A 104 -36.70 -25.81 -2.92
C THR A 104 -36.87 -27.32 -3.16
N GLU A 105 -36.62 -27.82 -4.38
CA GLU A 105 -36.84 -29.23 -4.73
C GLU A 105 -35.57 -30.01 -5.10
N LEU A 106 -35.49 -31.23 -4.56
CA LEU A 106 -34.42 -32.19 -4.78
C LEU A 106 -34.27 -32.53 -6.28
N LYS A 107 -33.07 -32.33 -6.83
CA LYS A 107 -32.53 -33.17 -7.90
C LYS A 107 -32.55 -34.62 -7.41
N GLY A 108 -33.65 -35.35 -7.60
CA GLY A 108 -33.73 -36.71 -7.09
C GLY A 108 -35.11 -37.30 -6.85
N SER A 109 -36.18 -36.83 -7.51
CA SER A 109 -37.31 -37.74 -7.70
C SER A 109 -36.82 -38.90 -8.56
N GLN A 110 -36.47 -40.03 -7.92
CA GLN A 110 -36.39 -41.32 -8.59
C GLN A 110 -37.73 -41.53 -9.27
N HIS A 111 -37.81 -41.19 -10.55
CA HIS A 111 -38.98 -41.49 -11.34
C HIS A 111 -38.98 -43.00 -11.54
N ARG A 112 -39.65 -43.72 -10.64
CA ARG A 112 -39.92 -45.14 -10.81
C ARG A 112 -41.00 -45.27 -11.87
N LEU A 113 -40.57 -45.48 -13.10
CA LEU A 113 -41.44 -46.00 -14.15
C LEU A 113 -41.57 -47.51 -13.96
N PRO A 114 -42.72 -48.12 -14.28
CA PRO A 114 -42.88 -49.57 -14.18
C PRO A 114 -41.76 -50.31 -14.95
N GLY A 115 -40.92 -51.07 -14.23
CA GLY A 115 -39.82 -51.84 -14.81
C GLY A 115 -38.52 -51.07 -15.10
N LEU A 116 -38.41 -49.79 -14.70
CA LEU A 116 -37.23 -48.95 -14.94
C LEU A 116 -36.82 -48.18 -13.67
N GLU A 117 -35.55 -48.29 -13.31
CA GLU A 117 -34.94 -47.44 -12.29
C GLU A 117 -34.21 -46.28 -12.97
N MET A 118 -34.66 -45.05 -12.71
CA MET A 118 -34.05 -43.84 -13.24
C MET A 118 -33.22 -43.17 -12.14
N SER A 119 -31.94 -42.95 -12.41
CA SER A 119 -31.08 -42.07 -11.63
C SER A 119 -30.75 -40.82 -12.42
N GLY A 120 -30.65 -39.67 -11.74
CA GLY A 120 -30.13 -38.46 -12.34
C GLY A 120 -28.66 -38.65 -12.68
N LEU A 121 -28.27 -38.36 -13.92
CA LEU A 121 -26.87 -38.24 -14.29
C LEU A 121 -26.44 -36.80 -13.99
N GLU A 122 -25.43 -36.62 -13.15
CA GLU A 122 -24.82 -35.31 -12.97
C GLU A 122 -24.07 -34.93 -14.24
N TRP A 123 -24.69 -34.06 -15.04
CA TRP A 123 -24.08 -33.48 -16.22
C TRP A 123 -23.47 -32.13 -15.84
N SER A 124 -22.15 -32.05 -15.75
CA SER A 124 -21.45 -30.79 -15.50
C SER A 124 -21.43 -29.94 -16.78
N THR A 125 -22.38 -29.04 -16.92
CA THR A 125 -22.25 -27.95 -17.89
C THR A 125 -21.22 -26.95 -17.38
N ASN A 126 -20.01 -26.97 -17.94
CA ASN A 126 -18.89 -26.11 -17.54
C ASN A 126 -18.98 -24.67 -18.11
N THR A 127 -20.19 -24.14 -18.35
CA THR A 127 -20.36 -22.81 -18.97
C THR A 127 -20.88 -21.81 -17.97
N ALA A 128 -20.03 -20.87 -17.55
CA ALA A 128 -20.42 -19.71 -16.77
C ALA A 128 -21.16 -18.70 -17.67
N LYS A 129 -22.37 -18.31 -17.27
CA LYS A 129 -23.19 -17.29 -17.96
C LYS A 129 -23.05 -15.89 -17.36
N PHE A 130 -22.52 -15.84 -16.15
CA PHE A 130 -22.27 -14.65 -15.34
C PHE A 130 -20.89 -14.83 -14.70
N ASP A 131 -20.28 -13.73 -14.26
CA ASP A 131 -18.96 -13.72 -13.62
C ASP A 131 -18.94 -14.68 -12.42
N LEU A 132 -20.01 -14.64 -11.61
CA LEU A 132 -20.23 -15.54 -10.48
C LEU A 132 -21.72 -15.87 -10.34
N SER A 133 -22.05 -17.12 -10.04
CA SER A 133 -23.40 -17.58 -9.75
C SER A 133 -23.39 -18.46 -8.50
N LEU A 134 -24.23 -18.12 -7.52
CA LEU A 134 -24.46 -18.94 -6.34
C LEU A 134 -25.83 -19.63 -6.46
N ASP A 135 -25.81 -20.95 -6.64
CA ASP A 135 -26.99 -21.79 -6.56
C ASP A 135 -27.09 -22.41 -5.16
N THR A 136 -28.21 -22.23 -4.48
CA THR A 136 -28.52 -22.87 -3.20
C THR A 136 -29.70 -23.82 -3.36
N PHE A 137 -29.67 -24.96 -2.69
CA PHE A 137 -30.71 -25.97 -2.81
C PHE A 137 -31.00 -26.64 -1.46
N GLU A 138 -32.26 -26.95 -1.22
CA GLU A 138 -32.69 -27.64 0.00
C GLU A 138 -32.66 -29.17 -0.18
N HIS A 139 -32.16 -29.86 0.84
CA HIS A 139 -32.15 -31.31 0.95
C HIS A 139 -32.61 -31.73 2.35
N GLU A 140 -32.98 -33.00 2.53
CA GLU A 140 -33.47 -33.54 3.81
C GLU A 140 -32.51 -33.26 5.00
N LYS A 141 -31.21 -33.10 4.73
CA LYS A 141 -30.16 -32.90 5.74
C LYS A 141 -29.69 -31.44 5.90
N GLY A 142 -30.23 -30.50 5.13
CA GLY A 142 -29.85 -29.09 5.20
C GLY A 142 -29.83 -28.37 3.85
N ILE A 143 -29.03 -27.30 3.76
CA ILE A 143 -28.90 -26.47 2.57
C ILE A 143 -27.55 -26.79 1.89
N GLY A 144 -27.59 -27.17 0.63
CA GLY A 144 -26.41 -27.23 -0.22
C GLY A 144 -26.22 -25.95 -1.03
N ALA A 145 -24.98 -25.71 -1.44
CA ALA A 145 -24.62 -24.55 -2.24
C ALA A 145 -23.56 -24.93 -3.30
N SER A 146 -23.64 -24.31 -4.46
CA SER A 146 -22.69 -24.45 -5.55
C SER A 146 -22.36 -23.07 -6.13
N LEU A 147 -21.08 -22.81 -6.36
CA LEU A 147 -20.59 -21.61 -7.02
C LEU A 147 -20.13 -21.98 -8.43
N THR A 148 -20.74 -21.37 -9.44
CA THR A 148 -20.27 -21.40 -10.82
C THR A 148 -19.63 -20.07 -11.15
N TYR A 149 -18.44 -20.06 -11.75
CA TYR A 149 -17.66 -18.84 -11.96
C TYR A 149 -16.95 -18.84 -13.31
N ALA A 150 -16.69 -17.64 -13.83
CA ALA A 150 -15.88 -17.46 -15.03
C ALA A 150 -14.40 -17.68 -14.71
N THR A 151 -13.78 -18.69 -15.32
CA THR A 151 -12.36 -19.02 -15.09
C THR A 151 -11.40 -17.96 -15.61
N ASP A 152 -11.86 -17.10 -16.53
CA ASP A 152 -11.08 -15.95 -17.01
C ASP A 152 -10.97 -14.84 -15.93
N LEU A 153 -11.81 -14.88 -14.89
CA LEU A 153 -11.86 -13.88 -13.81
C LEU A 153 -11.43 -14.44 -12.45
N PHE A 154 -11.70 -15.73 -12.18
CA PHE A 154 -11.47 -16.33 -10.88
C PHE A 154 -10.68 -17.63 -10.94
N ASP A 155 -9.63 -17.71 -10.13
CA ASP A 155 -8.99 -18.97 -9.79
C ASP A 155 -9.86 -19.80 -8.84
N THR A 156 -9.80 -21.12 -8.95
CA THR A 156 -10.49 -22.05 -8.05
C THR A 156 -10.20 -21.77 -6.58
N SER A 157 -8.93 -21.51 -6.22
CA SER A 157 -8.52 -21.22 -4.85
C SER A 157 -9.16 -19.94 -4.29
N THR A 158 -9.46 -18.96 -5.14
CA THR A 158 -10.17 -17.74 -4.76
C THR A 158 -11.63 -18.04 -4.43
N ILE A 159 -12.30 -18.87 -5.23
CA ILE A 159 -13.70 -19.25 -5.02
C ILE A 159 -13.84 -20.16 -3.80
N GLU A 160 -12.93 -21.09 -3.59
CA GLU A 160 -12.87 -21.90 -2.36
C GLU A 160 -12.73 -21.02 -1.12
N ARG A 161 -11.85 -20.01 -1.17
CA ARG A 161 -11.73 -19.02 -0.09
C ARG A 161 -13.01 -18.21 0.11
N MET A 162 -13.63 -17.73 -0.97
CA MET A 162 -14.94 -17.03 -0.90
C MET A 162 -16.03 -17.91 -0.26
N ALA A 163 -16.07 -19.20 -0.58
CA ALA A 163 -17.01 -20.14 0.01
C ALA A 163 -16.78 -20.32 1.52
N ARG A 164 -15.53 -20.50 1.96
CA ARG A 164 -15.18 -20.55 3.39
C ARG A 164 -15.56 -19.26 4.12
N HIS A 165 -15.24 -18.11 3.54
CA HIS A 165 -15.63 -16.81 4.08
C HIS A 165 -17.16 -16.65 4.21
N TRP A 166 -17.92 -17.15 3.23
CA TRP A 166 -19.37 -17.12 3.30
C TRP A 166 -19.93 -18.02 4.40
N LEU A 167 -19.35 -19.20 4.60
CA LEU A 167 -19.69 -20.10 5.72
C LEU A 167 -19.40 -19.42 7.07
N ASN A 168 -18.22 -18.82 7.24
CA ASN A 168 -17.87 -18.07 8.46
C ASN A 168 -18.87 -16.94 8.76
N LEU A 169 -19.25 -16.18 7.73
CA LEU A 169 -20.27 -15.15 7.84
C LEU A 169 -21.62 -15.74 8.27
N LEU A 170 -22.07 -16.82 7.63
CA LEU A 170 -23.35 -17.49 7.97
C LEU A 170 -23.37 -17.95 9.42
N GLU A 171 -22.29 -18.58 9.90
CA GLU A 171 -22.18 -19.01 11.30
C GLU A 171 -22.23 -17.83 12.26
N ALA A 172 -21.52 -16.75 11.97
CA ALA A 172 -21.51 -15.56 12.81
C ALA A 172 -22.87 -14.86 12.85
N ILE A 173 -23.54 -14.73 11.69
CA ILE A 173 -24.88 -14.16 11.55
C ILE A 173 -25.89 -14.92 12.41
N VAL A 174 -25.86 -16.25 12.39
CA VAL A 174 -26.78 -17.08 13.18
C VAL A 174 -26.52 -16.93 14.68
N ARG A 175 -25.26 -16.77 15.09
CA ARG A 175 -24.89 -16.56 16.51
C ARG A 175 -25.29 -15.17 17.02
N GLN A 176 -25.12 -14.12 16.22
CA GLN A 176 -25.35 -12.73 16.63
C GLN A 176 -26.01 -11.89 15.51
N PRO A 177 -27.32 -12.06 15.26
CA PRO A 177 -28.00 -11.39 14.14
C PRO A 177 -28.11 -9.86 14.29
N GLY A 178 -27.97 -9.33 15.52
CA GLY A 178 -27.94 -7.90 15.80
C GLY A 178 -26.57 -7.24 15.63
N GLN A 179 -25.53 -7.99 15.27
CA GLN A 179 -24.19 -7.45 15.07
C GLN A 179 -24.11 -6.64 13.77
N ARG A 180 -23.24 -5.62 13.77
CA ARG A 180 -22.94 -4.83 12.57
C ARG A 180 -22.23 -5.68 11.54
N ILE A 181 -22.56 -5.46 10.26
CA ILE A 181 -21.98 -6.22 9.14
C ILE A 181 -20.46 -6.08 9.08
N SER A 182 -19.92 -4.91 9.43
CA SER A 182 -18.47 -4.64 9.48
C SER A 182 -17.73 -5.45 10.54
N GLU A 183 -18.42 -5.86 11.60
CA GLU A 183 -17.85 -6.56 12.76
C GLU A 183 -17.98 -8.09 12.65
N LEU A 184 -18.79 -8.59 11.71
CA LEU A 184 -18.90 -10.02 11.46
C LEU A 184 -17.55 -10.57 10.95
N PRO A 185 -17.04 -11.67 11.54
CA PRO A 185 -15.81 -12.31 11.12
C PRO A 185 -15.97 -12.88 9.70
N LEU A 186 -14.98 -12.60 8.87
CA LEU A 186 -14.91 -13.09 7.49
C LEU A 186 -13.82 -14.16 7.35
N LEU A 187 -12.61 -13.80 7.81
CA LEU A 187 -11.43 -14.67 7.77
C LEU A 187 -11.55 -15.79 8.81
N GLY A 188 -11.07 -16.98 8.45
CA GLY A 188 -10.88 -18.05 9.43
C GLY A 188 -9.71 -17.77 10.39
N GLU A 189 -9.58 -18.56 11.45
CA GLU A 189 -8.50 -18.40 12.44
C GLU A 189 -7.11 -18.51 11.81
N ASP A 190 -6.90 -19.46 10.89
CA ASP A 190 -5.63 -19.65 10.19
C ASP A 190 -5.26 -18.45 9.31
N GLU A 191 -6.23 -17.89 8.59
CA GLU A 191 -6.03 -16.71 7.73
C GLU A 191 -5.75 -15.47 8.58
N GLN A 192 -6.45 -15.32 9.71
CA GLN A 192 -6.21 -14.24 10.66
C GLN A 192 -4.80 -14.34 11.28
N GLN A 193 -4.37 -15.55 11.66
CA GLN A 193 -3.03 -15.80 12.17
C GLN A 193 -1.97 -15.44 11.12
N ALA A 194 -2.15 -15.88 9.87
CA ALA A 194 -1.24 -15.57 8.78
C ALA A 194 -1.09 -14.06 8.55
N VAL A 195 -2.21 -13.36 8.37
CA VAL A 195 -2.23 -11.92 8.04
C VAL A 195 -1.77 -11.04 9.21
N LEU A 196 -2.23 -11.32 10.42
CA LEU A 196 -1.95 -10.45 11.57
C LEU A 196 -0.59 -10.74 12.19
N ARG A 197 -0.14 -12.00 12.17
CA ARG A 197 1.08 -12.39 12.89
C ARG A 197 2.19 -12.87 11.97
N ASP A 198 1.92 -13.80 11.08
CA ASP A 198 3.00 -14.47 10.35
C ASP A 198 3.64 -13.54 9.31
N TRP A 199 2.84 -12.75 8.58
CA TRP A 199 3.35 -11.74 7.65
C TRP A 199 4.04 -10.56 8.35
N ASN A 200 3.64 -10.25 9.57
CA ASN A 200 4.20 -9.16 10.37
C ASN A 200 5.29 -9.64 11.34
N ARG A 201 5.72 -10.90 11.23
CA ARG A 201 6.74 -11.47 12.12
C ARG A 201 8.09 -10.82 11.83
N ASN A 202 8.43 -9.80 12.61
CA ASN A 202 9.74 -9.18 12.59
C ASN A 202 10.54 -9.64 13.81
N THR A 203 11.56 -10.48 13.58
CA THR A 203 12.44 -11.03 14.61
C THR A 203 13.78 -10.30 14.70
N ALA A 204 13.98 -9.22 13.93
CA ALA A 204 15.24 -8.49 13.95
C ALA A 204 15.40 -7.77 15.31
N ALA A 205 16.41 -8.19 16.08
CA ALA A 205 16.88 -7.41 17.21
C ALA A 205 17.56 -6.14 16.65
N PHE A 206 17.00 -4.97 16.95
CA PHE A 206 17.55 -3.71 16.46
C PHE A 206 18.86 -3.41 17.19
N PRO A 207 20.02 -3.48 16.51
CA PRO A 207 21.27 -3.69 17.23
C PRO A 207 22.02 -2.41 17.60
N ASP A 208 21.55 -1.23 17.19
CA ASP A 208 22.38 -0.03 17.28
C ASP A 208 21.62 1.25 17.64
N GLU A 209 22.01 1.82 18.78
CA GLU A 209 21.64 3.18 19.20
C GLU A 209 22.62 4.23 18.67
N ARG A 210 23.51 3.86 17.73
CA ARG A 210 24.37 4.81 17.04
C ARG A 210 23.65 5.51 15.90
N SER A 211 24.01 6.76 15.69
CA SER A 211 23.65 7.58 14.55
C SER A 211 24.47 7.21 13.29
N ILE A 212 24.05 7.74 12.14
CA ILE A 212 24.66 7.46 10.84
C ILE A 212 26.15 7.82 10.82
N HIS A 213 26.52 8.98 11.37
CA HIS A 213 27.91 9.45 11.33
C HIS A 213 28.81 8.62 12.25
N GLU A 214 28.34 8.17 13.41
CA GLU A 214 29.08 7.29 14.32
C GLU A 214 29.38 5.92 13.68
N LEU A 215 28.46 5.38 12.88
CA LEU A 215 28.69 4.15 12.12
C LEU A 215 29.78 4.34 11.05
N ILE A 216 29.79 5.48 10.38
CA ILE A 216 30.86 5.83 9.41
C ILE A 216 32.19 6.02 10.15
N GLU A 217 32.20 6.69 11.31
CA GLU A 217 33.39 6.85 12.14
C GLU A 217 34.00 5.52 12.57
N ALA A 218 33.16 4.51 12.88
CA ALA A 218 33.65 3.17 13.16
C ALA A 218 34.38 2.55 11.94
N ARG A 219 33.95 2.85 10.71
CA ARG A 219 34.67 2.45 9.48
C ARG A 219 35.96 3.21 9.30
N VAL A 220 35.99 4.51 9.63
CA VAL A 220 37.21 5.33 9.61
C VAL A 220 38.27 4.77 10.54
N VAL A 221 37.90 4.34 11.75
CA VAL A 221 38.84 3.71 12.69
C VAL A 221 39.35 2.37 12.16
N ALA A 222 38.48 1.57 11.54
CA ALA A 222 38.82 0.24 11.06
C ALA A 222 39.72 0.26 9.80
N ALA A 223 39.47 1.17 8.86
CA ALA A 223 40.14 1.22 7.57
C ALA A 223 40.24 2.66 7.01
N PRO A 224 41.09 3.53 7.61
CA PRO A 224 41.13 4.95 7.24
C PRO A 224 41.58 5.21 5.80
N GLU A 225 42.44 4.34 5.25
CA GLU A 225 42.97 4.48 3.89
C GLU A 225 42.09 3.83 2.81
N ALA A 226 40.98 3.17 3.18
CA ALA A 226 40.06 2.58 2.21
C ALA A 226 39.32 3.68 1.42
N PRO A 227 39.05 3.49 0.12
CA PRO A 227 38.35 4.47 -0.69
C PRO A 227 36.86 4.55 -0.29
N ALA A 228 36.37 5.75 0.02
CA ALA A 228 35.00 5.98 0.47
C ALA A 228 34.11 6.56 -0.63
N VAL A 229 34.60 7.57 -1.36
CA VAL A 229 33.83 8.32 -2.36
C VAL A 229 34.71 8.62 -3.56
N THR A 230 34.24 8.31 -4.77
CA THR A 230 34.93 8.65 -6.02
C THR A 230 34.07 9.59 -6.87
N PHE A 231 34.67 10.68 -7.36
CA PHE A 231 34.04 11.59 -8.31
C PHE A 231 35.04 11.98 -9.41
N GLY A 232 34.74 11.61 -10.65
CA GLY A 232 35.69 11.73 -11.76
C GLY A 232 36.98 10.93 -11.48
N GLU A 233 38.13 11.60 -11.57
CA GLU A 233 39.44 11.00 -11.29
C GLU A 233 39.87 11.13 -9.82
N GLN A 234 39.06 11.80 -8.99
CA GLN A 234 39.38 12.05 -7.59
C GLN A 234 38.69 11.03 -6.69
N THR A 235 39.38 10.59 -5.64
CA THR A 235 38.84 9.68 -4.62
C THR A 235 39.26 10.17 -3.25
N LEU A 236 38.30 10.21 -2.32
CA LEU A 236 38.57 10.41 -0.89
C LEU A 236 38.62 9.06 -0.19
N SER A 237 39.61 8.87 0.66
CA SER A 237 39.58 7.78 1.63
C SER A 237 38.57 8.06 2.75
N TYR A 238 38.20 7.03 3.53
CA TYR A 238 37.37 7.21 4.73
C TYR A 238 37.99 8.23 5.69
N GLY A 239 39.30 8.17 5.91
CA GLY A 239 40.04 9.10 6.76
C GLY A 239 40.00 10.54 6.24
N GLU A 240 40.18 10.74 4.93
CA GLU A 240 40.11 12.07 4.32
C GLU A 240 38.71 12.66 4.33
N LEU A 241 37.70 11.85 4.00
CA LEU A 241 36.30 12.24 4.07
C LEU A 241 35.93 12.66 5.49
N ASN A 242 36.31 11.86 6.49
CA ASN A 242 36.04 12.16 7.90
C ASN A 242 36.72 13.45 8.35
N ARG A 243 38.00 13.65 7.97
CA ARG A 243 38.76 14.85 8.30
C ARG A 243 38.07 16.12 7.79
N ARG A 244 37.71 16.14 6.50
CA ARG A 244 37.04 17.28 5.87
C ARG A 244 35.66 17.52 6.47
N ALA A 245 34.88 16.46 6.70
CA ALA A 245 33.56 16.56 7.30
C ALA A 245 33.62 17.04 8.76
N ASN A 246 34.64 16.65 9.53
CA ASN A 246 34.88 17.13 10.90
C ASN A 246 35.17 18.63 10.92
N GLN A 247 36.05 19.11 10.05
CA GLN A 247 36.38 20.53 9.96
C GLN A 247 35.14 21.37 9.60
N LEU A 248 34.34 20.89 8.64
CA LEU A 248 33.06 21.51 8.31
C LEU A 248 32.10 21.47 9.50
N ALA A 249 31.99 20.33 10.19
CA ALA A 249 31.10 20.18 11.33
C ALA A 249 31.44 21.16 12.46
N HIS A 250 32.72 21.32 12.84
CA HIS A 250 33.12 22.32 13.85
C HIS A 250 32.72 23.74 13.48
N LYS A 251 32.83 24.10 12.20
CA LYS A 251 32.36 25.39 11.69
C LYS A 251 30.83 25.52 11.76
N LEU A 252 30.10 24.48 11.37
CA LEU A 252 28.65 24.45 11.47
C LEU A 252 28.18 24.62 12.92
N ILE A 253 28.86 23.98 13.87
CA ILE A 253 28.61 24.10 15.31
C ILE A 253 28.84 25.53 15.79
N GLU A 254 29.92 26.19 15.35
CA GLU A 254 30.17 27.60 15.64
C GLU A 254 29.05 28.50 15.10
N ARG A 255 28.43 28.11 13.98
CA ARG A 255 27.25 28.79 13.39
C ARG A 255 25.92 28.38 14.01
N GLY A 256 25.93 27.58 15.09
CA GLY A 256 24.74 27.22 15.86
C GLY A 256 24.00 25.97 15.35
N VAL A 257 24.62 25.16 14.48
CA VAL A 257 24.07 23.85 14.12
C VAL A 257 24.24 22.88 15.28
N GLY A 258 23.18 22.13 15.56
CA GLY A 258 23.09 21.12 16.62
C GLY A 258 21.93 20.16 16.33
N PRO A 259 21.58 19.29 17.30
CA PRO A 259 20.45 18.36 17.18
C PRO A 259 19.17 19.01 16.64
N ASP A 260 18.59 18.40 15.60
CA ASP A 260 17.35 18.82 14.90
C ASP A 260 17.40 20.19 14.19
N VAL A 261 18.56 20.86 14.16
CA VAL A 261 18.73 22.08 13.35
C VAL A 261 18.78 21.71 11.87
N LEU A 262 17.89 22.30 11.08
CA LEU A 262 17.78 22.06 9.65
C LEU A 262 18.81 22.89 8.87
N VAL A 263 19.64 22.23 8.07
CA VAL A 263 20.64 22.87 7.21
C VAL A 263 20.32 22.55 5.75
N GLY A 264 20.04 23.57 4.95
CA GLY A 264 19.85 23.41 3.51
C GLY A 264 21.16 23.04 2.84
N ILE A 265 21.10 22.17 1.83
CA ILE A 265 22.26 21.87 0.98
C ILE A 265 21.84 21.90 -0.49
N ALA A 266 22.36 22.89 -1.23
CA ALA A 266 22.08 23.13 -2.64
C ALA A 266 23.39 23.11 -3.43
N MET A 267 23.77 21.94 -3.93
CA MET A 267 25.06 21.71 -4.58
C MET A 267 24.90 20.79 -5.79
N GLU A 268 25.76 20.97 -6.79
CA GLU A 268 25.97 19.96 -7.82
C GLU A 268 26.77 18.77 -7.24
N ARG A 269 26.69 17.61 -7.92
CA ARG A 269 27.40 16.41 -7.49
C ARG A 269 28.90 16.65 -7.47
N SER A 270 29.50 16.38 -6.33
CA SER A 270 30.92 16.62 -6.05
C SER A 270 31.33 15.86 -4.79
N LEU A 271 32.63 15.74 -4.54
CA LEU A 271 33.14 15.26 -3.26
C LEU A 271 32.67 16.17 -2.11
N ASP A 272 32.63 17.48 -2.35
CA ASP A 272 32.20 18.47 -1.36
C ASP A 272 30.73 18.32 -0.98
N MET A 273 29.86 17.87 -1.89
CA MET A 273 28.47 17.53 -1.56
C MET A 273 28.41 16.45 -0.48
N VAL A 274 29.21 15.37 -0.59
CA VAL A 274 29.23 14.28 0.39
C VAL A 274 29.87 14.73 1.71
N VAL A 275 30.93 15.55 1.64
CA VAL A 275 31.51 16.22 2.82
C VAL A 275 30.46 17.09 3.51
N GLY A 276 29.65 17.83 2.76
CA GLY A 276 28.55 18.67 3.23
C GLY A 276 27.49 17.87 3.99
N LEU A 277 26.98 16.79 3.38
CA LEU A 277 26.02 15.89 4.00
C LEU A 277 26.56 15.32 5.32
N LEU A 278 27.77 14.76 5.31
CA LEU A 278 28.37 14.17 6.50
C LEU A 278 28.71 15.22 7.57
N GLY A 279 29.18 16.39 7.18
CA GLY A 279 29.48 17.50 8.09
C GLY A 279 28.24 18.02 8.82
N ILE A 280 27.09 18.11 8.13
CA ILE A 280 25.80 18.44 8.75
C ILE A 280 25.43 17.40 9.81
N LEU A 281 25.50 16.11 9.46
CA LEU A 281 25.17 15.03 10.40
C LEU A 281 26.09 15.01 11.63
N LYS A 282 27.40 15.25 11.43
CA LYS A 282 28.39 15.32 12.51
C LYS A 282 28.26 16.54 13.40
N ALA A 283 27.69 17.63 12.88
CA ALA A 283 27.30 18.78 13.67
C ALA A 283 26.01 18.54 14.47
N GLY A 284 25.35 17.37 14.29
CA GLY A 284 24.05 17.03 14.86
C GLY A 284 22.85 17.58 14.09
N GLY A 285 23.08 18.33 13.01
CA GLY A 285 22.02 18.89 12.18
C GLY A 285 21.40 17.85 11.24
N ALA A 286 20.24 18.20 10.68
CA ALA A 286 19.59 17.44 9.63
C ALA A 286 19.67 18.18 8.30
N TYR A 287 20.08 17.47 7.25
CA TYR A 287 20.20 18.09 5.93
C TYR A 287 18.84 18.18 5.22
N VAL A 288 18.60 19.31 4.57
CA VAL A 288 17.46 19.53 3.67
C VAL A 288 18.03 19.66 2.26
N PRO A 289 17.95 18.61 1.44
CA PRO A 289 18.52 18.65 0.10
C PRO A 289 17.65 19.48 -0.83
N LEU A 290 18.28 20.46 -1.47
CA LEU A 290 17.67 21.41 -2.39
C LEU A 290 18.36 21.28 -3.75
N ASP A 291 17.83 20.41 -4.62
CA ASP A 291 18.44 20.15 -5.93
C ASP A 291 18.46 21.44 -6.78
N PRO A 292 19.65 21.96 -7.17
CA PRO A 292 19.76 23.18 -7.97
C PRO A 292 19.06 23.08 -9.34
N GLU A 293 18.81 21.88 -9.85
CA GLU A 293 18.10 21.66 -11.12
C GLU A 293 16.57 21.82 -11.00
N TYR A 294 16.04 21.96 -9.79
CA TYR A 294 14.60 22.17 -9.60
C TYR A 294 14.15 23.55 -10.08
N PRO A 295 12.89 23.68 -10.56
CA PRO A 295 12.33 24.97 -10.93
C PRO A 295 12.39 25.98 -9.77
N GLU A 296 12.66 27.25 -10.10
CA GLU A 296 12.81 28.35 -9.14
C GLU A 296 11.63 28.46 -8.17
N ASP A 297 10.39 28.33 -8.66
CA ASP A 297 9.18 28.36 -7.82
C ASP A 297 9.16 27.25 -6.77
N ARG A 298 9.65 26.06 -7.14
CA ARG A 298 9.72 24.90 -6.24
C ARG A 298 10.79 25.13 -5.17
N LEU A 299 11.97 25.60 -5.56
CA LEU A 299 13.05 25.93 -4.62
C LEU A 299 12.62 27.06 -3.67
N SER A 300 11.99 28.12 -4.19
CA SER A 300 11.48 29.24 -3.41
C SER A 300 10.48 28.78 -2.35
N TYR A 301 9.57 27.87 -2.72
CA TYR A 301 8.65 27.26 -1.77
C TYR A 301 9.38 26.44 -0.70
N MET A 302 10.33 25.59 -1.10
CA MET A 302 11.08 24.75 -0.16
C MET A 302 11.93 25.58 0.80
N PHE A 303 12.55 26.67 0.34
CA PHE A 303 13.25 27.63 1.21
C PHE A 303 12.31 28.27 2.24
N ALA A 304 11.12 28.69 1.82
CA ALA A 304 10.15 29.33 2.70
C ALA A 304 9.51 28.36 3.71
N ASP A 305 9.28 27.11 3.31
CA ASP A 305 8.59 26.10 4.11
C ASP A 305 9.54 25.35 5.07
N SER A 306 10.79 25.11 4.66
CA SER A 306 11.71 24.22 5.38
C SER A 306 12.21 24.76 6.70
N GLY A 307 12.24 26.08 6.91
CA GLY A 307 12.77 26.67 8.14
C GLY A 307 14.26 26.41 8.37
N ILE A 308 15.04 26.18 7.30
CA ILE A 308 16.49 25.98 7.41
C ILE A 308 17.18 27.19 8.06
N ALA A 309 18.13 26.91 8.95
CA ALA A 309 18.89 27.94 9.67
C ALA A 309 20.12 28.44 8.88
N LEU A 310 20.63 27.60 7.98
CA LEU A 310 21.85 27.83 7.21
C LEU A 310 21.75 27.09 5.87
N LEU A 311 22.41 27.60 4.84
CA LEU A 311 22.55 26.96 3.53
C LEU A 311 24.02 26.62 3.24
N LEU A 312 24.30 25.39 2.85
CA LEU A 312 25.52 24.98 2.16
C LEU A 312 25.30 25.02 0.65
N THR A 313 26.19 25.68 -0.09
CA THR A 313 26.12 25.74 -1.55
C THR A 313 27.50 25.88 -2.18
N GLN A 314 27.56 26.11 -3.48
CA GLN A 314 28.78 26.42 -4.23
C GLN A 314 28.71 27.87 -4.72
N SER A 315 29.87 28.53 -4.76
CA SER A 315 29.99 29.95 -5.07
C SER A 315 29.35 30.35 -6.41
N HIS A 316 29.41 29.47 -7.40
CA HIS A 316 28.82 29.70 -8.73
C HIS A 316 27.28 29.54 -8.75
N LEU A 317 26.69 28.76 -7.84
CA LEU A 317 25.24 28.54 -7.75
C LEU A 317 24.50 29.66 -7.01
N ARG A 318 25.19 30.45 -6.18
CA ARG A 318 24.59 31.52 -5.36
C ARG A 318 23.66 32.45 -6.12
N LYS A 319 23.98 32.77 -7.37
CA LYS A 319 23.19 33.69 -8.20
C LYS A 319 21.96 33.04 -8.84
N ALA A 320 21.98 31.72 -9.01
CA ALA A 320 20.90 30.95 -9.65
C ALA A 320 19.85 30.47 -8.64
N LEU A 321 20.24 30.35 -7.36
CA LEU A 321 19.34 29.89 -6.30
C LEU A 321 18.49 31.06 -5.76
N PRO A 322 17.17 30.85 -5.51
CA PRO A 322 16.29 31.85 -4.91
C PRO A 322 16.49 31.93 -3.39
N ILE A 323 17.72 32.25 -2.94
CA ILE A 323 18.11 32.29 -1.53
C ILE A 323 17.37 33.45 -0.83
N PRO A 324 16.62 33.20 0.26
CA PRO A 324 15.94 34.25 1.01
C PRO A 324 16.91 35.28 1.60
N VAL A 325 16.49 36.55 1.62
CA VAL A 325 17.26 37.63 2.27
C VAL A 325 17.42 37.32 3.76
N GLY A 326 18.66 37.36 4.25
CA GLY A 326 18.99 37.10 5.65
C GLY A 326 19.30 35.64 5.98
N LEU A 327 19.09 34.70 5.05
CA LEU A 327 19.57 33.33 5.23
C LEU A 327 21.09 33.29 5.08
N HIS A 328 21.78 32.83 6.13
CA HIS A 328 23.22 32.64 6.06
C HIS A 328 23.57 31.50 5.10
N SER A 329 24.57 31.71 4.25
CA SER A 329 25.07 30.69 3.33
C SER A 329 26.59 30.54 3.43
N LEU A 330 27.09 29.31 3.30
CA LEU A 330 28.50 28.95 3.18
C LEU A 330 28.75 28.36 1.80
N ASP A 331 29.78 28.85 1.11
CA ASP A 331 30.17 28.38 -0.22
C ASP A 331 31.31 27.39 -0.09
N LEU A 332 30.99 26.09 -0.08
CA LEU A 332 31.92 25.06 0.36
C LEU A 332 33.15 24.90 -0.55
N ASP A 333 33.05 25.30 -1.81
CA ASP A 333 34.12 25.27 -2.81
C ASP A 333 35.21 26.33 -2.59
N VAL A 334 34.93 27.39 -1.83
CA VAL A 334 35.86 28.49 -1.55
C VAL A 334 36.08 28.75 -0.05
N GLU A 335 35.39 28.02 0.80
CA GLU A 335 35.47 28.20 2.25
C GLU A 335 36.79 27.65 2.81
N ASP A 336 37.54 28.48 3.54
CA ASP A 336 38.73 28.01 4.24
C ASP A 336 38.33 27.32 5.55
N LEU A 337 38.64 26.03 5.63
CA LEU A 337 38.41 25.17 6.79
C LEU A 337 39.69 24.75 7.50
N THR A 338 40.87 25.21 7.04
CA THR A 338 42.18 24.73 7.52
C THR A 338 42.44 24.98 9.00
N GLY A 339 41.82 26.01 9.59
CA GLY A 339 41.93 26.35 11.01
C GLY A 339 41.00 25.56 11.95
N TYR A 340 40.05 24.79 11.41
CA TYR A 340 39.13 23.98 12.22
C TYR A 340 39.76 22.62 12.57
N SER A 341 39.38 22.08 13.73
CA SER A 341 39.85 20.77 14.18
C SER A 341 39.41 19.68 13.23
N ASP A 342 40.26 18.68 13.04
CA ASP A 342 39.95 17.47 12.29
C ASP A 342 39.47 16.30 13.16
N ALA A 343 39.37 16.48 14.47
CA ALA A 343 38.82 15.50 15.39
C ALA A 343 37.29 15.44 15.28
N ASN A 344 36.70 14.26 15.52
CA ASN A 344 35.23 14.13 15.54
C ASN A 344 34.64 15.12 16.57
N PRO A 345 33.60 15.89 16.21
CA PRO A 345 32.93 16.76 17.15
C PRO A 345 32.38 15.97 18.34
N ASN A 346 32.53 16.51 19.55
CA ASN A 346 31.98 15.91 20.76
C ASN A 346 30.58 16.46 21.04
N ILE A 347 29.60 16.06 20.22
CA ILE A 347 28.18 16.40 20.37
C ILE A 347 27.37 15.13 20.57
N GLU A 348 26.44 15.16 21.51
CA GLU A 348 25.50 14.07 21.73
C GLU A 348 24.37 14.16 20.71
N VAL A 349 24.25 13.14 19.85
CA VAL A 349 23.18 13.01 18.85
C VAL A 349 22.41 11.73 19.15
N ALA A 350 21.15 11.87 19.55
CA ALA A 350 20.30 10.73 19.84
C ALA A 350 19.81 10.08 18.53
N PRO A 351 19.49 8.77 18.52
CA PRO A 351 18.94 8.09 17.34
C PRO A 351 17.62 8.69 16.83
N GLN A 352 16.88 9.37 17.70
CA GLN A 352 15.62 10.02 17.40
C GLN A 352 15.79 11.41 16.78
N ASN A 353 16.99 11.99 16.84
CA ASN A 353 17.26 13.24 16.14
C ASN A 353 17.22 13.04 14.63
N LEU A 354 16.80 14.10 13.94
CA LEU A 354 16.64 14.14 12.50
C LEU A 354 18.00 13.94 11.80
N ALA A 355 18.01 13.07 10.80
CA ALA A 355 19.13 12.95 9.86
C ALA A 355 18.89 13.81 8.62
N TYR A 356 17.66 13.81 8.10
CA TYR A 356 17.30 14.60 6.92
C TYR A 356 15.83 14.96 6.85
N VAL A 357 15.53 15.93 5.99
CA VAL A 357 14.17 16.29 5.58
C VAL A 357 14.08 16.31 4.06
N ILE A 358 13.46 15.28 3.47
CA ILE A 358 13.30 15.17 2.02
C ILE A 358 11.86 15.54 1.63
N TYR A 359 11.72 16.43 0.64
CA TYR A 359 10.44 16.89 0.16
C TYR A 359 9.82 15.93 -0.86
N THR A 360 8.59 15.51 -0.62
CA THR A 360 7.81 14.63 -1.52
C THR A 360 6.64 15.39 -2.14
N SER A 361 6.08 14.86 -3.24
CA SER A 361 4.87 15.42 -3.86
C SER A 361 3.69 15.26 -2.88
N GLY A 362 3.22 16.35 -2.30
CA GLY A 362 2.03 16.31 -1.45
C GLY A 362 0.77 16.03 -2.27
N SER A 363 -0.14 15.21 -1.73
CA SER A 363 -1.47 14.98 -2.32
C SER A 363 -2.31 16.25 -2.49
N THR A 364 -1.93 17.33 -1.79
CA THR A 364 -2.55 18.66 -1.85
C THR A 364 -1.89 19.58 -2.90
N GLY A 365 -1.00 19.05 -3.74
CA GLY A 365 -0.29 19.78 -4.81
C GLY A 365 0.95 20.57 -4.35
N LYS A 366 1.07 20.89 -3.05
CA LYS A 366 2.28 21.50 -2.47
C LYS A 366 3.23 20.43 -1.92
N PRO A 367 4.54 20.51 -2.18
CA PRO A 367 5.52 19.61 -1.60
C PRO A 367 5.49 19.62 -0.06
N LYS A 368 5.80 18.49 0.58
CA LYS A 368 5.88 18.37 2.04
C LYS A 368 7.20 17.73 2.45
N GLY A 369 7.89 18.34 3.42
CA GLY A 369 9.11 17.78 4.01
C GLY A 369 8.79 16.56 4.87
N THR A 370 9.45 15.44 4.59
CA THR A 370 9.35 14.22 5.40
C THR A 370 10.54 14.16 6.32
N LEU A 371 10.29 14.20 7.62
CA LEU A 371 11.30 14.27 8.68
C LEU A 371 11.72 12.86 9.08
N LEU A 372 12.99 12.50 8.83
CA LEU A 372 13.50 11.15 9.08
C LEU A 372 14.64 11.19 10.13
N PRO A 373 14.44 10.55 11.29
CA PRO A 373 15.49 10.35 12.28
C PRO A 373 16.62 9.42 11.82
N HIS A 374 17.78 9.51 12.47
CA HIS A 374 18.90 8.61 12.27
C HIS A 374 18.52 7.13 12.41
N GLN A 375 17.77 6.77 13.45
CA GLN A 375 17.35 5.39 13.71
C GLN A 375 16.59 4.76 12.55
N ASN A 376 15.86 5.56 11.74
CA ASN A 376 15.11 5.04 10.60
C ASN A 376 16.06 4.54 9.50
N VAL A 377 17.13 5.30 9.23
CA VAL A 377 18.15 4.95 8.24
C VAL A 377 18.95 3.74 8.72
N VAL A 378 19.39 3.76 9.98
CA VAL A 378 20.15 2.65 10.58
C VAL A 378 19.31 1.37 10.57
N ARG A 379 18.02 1.47 10.94
CA ARG A 379 17.08 0.35 10.88
C ARG A 379 16.89 -0.18 9.46
N LEU A 380 16.78 0.70 8.46
CA LEU A 380 16.63 0.29 7.06
C LEU A 380 17.77 -0.63 6.63
N PHE A 381 19.02 -0.23 6.88
CA PHE A 381 20.18 -1.04 6.50
C PHE A 381 20.33 -2.29 7.37
N ALA A 382 20.11 -2.20 8.69
CA ALA A 382 20.16 -3.36 9.57
C ALA A 382 19.12 -4.42 9.19
N ALA A 383 17.89 -4.01 8.86
CA ALA A 383 16.80 -4.91 8.48
C ALA A 383 17.00 -5.58 7.11
N THR A 384 17.85 -5.00 6.27
CA THR A 384 18.08 -5.48 4.90
C THR A 384 19.45 -6.14 4.73
N GLN A 385 20.29 -6.14 5.76
CA GLN A 385 21.64 -6.71 5.74
C GLN A 385 21.64 -8.20 5.35
N ASP A 386 20.69 -8.99 5.83
CA ASP A 386 20.64 -10.42 5.51
C ASP A 386 20.29 -10.70 4.03
N TRP A 387 19.66 -9.73 3.36
CA TRP A 387 19.24 -9.84 1.96
C TRP A 387 20.33 -9.35 1.00
N PHE A 388 20.91 -8.18 1.29
CA PHE A 388 21.89 -7.54 0.39
C PHE A 388 23.35 -7.81 0.77
N ARG A 389 23.61 -8.14 2.03
CA ARG A 389 24.94 -8.47 2.57
C ARG A 389 25.98 -7.39 2.27
N PHE A 390 25.65 -6.14 2.60
CA PHE A 390 26.55 -5.01 2.38
C PHE A 390 27.93 -5.24 3.02
N ASP A 391 29.00 -4.94 2.29
CA ASP A 391 30.37 -5.06 2.77
C ASP A 391 31.36 -4.07 2.10
N ALA A 392 32.64 -4.18 2.49
CA ALA A 392 33.68 -3.25 2.04
C ALA A 392 34.12 -3.44 0.57
N SER A 393 33.64 -4.49 -0.11
CA SER A 393 33.87 -4.72 -1.54
C SER A 393 32.84 -4.04 -2.43
N ASP A 394 31.75 -3.55 -1.84
CA ASP A 394 30.67 -2.90 -2.58
C ASP A 394 31.11 -1.59 -3.23
N VAL A 395 30.62 -1.36 -4.44
CA VAL A 395 30.70 -0.09 -5.14
C VAL A 395 29.30 0.33 -5.57
N TRP A 396 28.78 1.36 -4.93
CA TRP A 396 27.45 1.90 -5.20
C TRP A 396 27.57 3.14 -6.07
N THR A 397 26.70 3.26 -7.07
CA THR A 397 26.60 4.50 -7.84
C THR A 397 25.56 5.39 -7.17
N VAL A 398 25.95 6.60 -6.77
CA VAL A 398 24.98 7.64 -6.40
C VAL A 398 24.40 8.21 -7.68
N PHE A 399 23.29 7.62 -8.15
CA PHE A 399 22.65 7.94 -9.43
C PHE A 399 21.46 8.88 -9.26
N HIS A 400 20.65 8.70 -8.21
CA HIS A 400 19.48 9.55 -8.02
C HIS A 400 19.88 10.93 -7.49
N SER A 401 19.01 11.92 -7.70
CA SER A 401 19.17 13.22 -7.03
C SER A 401 19.25 13.00 -5.52
N TYR A 402 20.17 13.70 -4.86
CA TYR A 402 20.30 13.63 -3.40
C TYR A 402 19.11 14.27 -2.66
N ALA A 403 18.19 14.90 -3.41
CA ALA A 403 16.88 15.34 -2.95
C ALA A 403 15.76 14.29 -3.11
N PHE A 404 16.11 13.06 -3.50
CA PHE A 404 15.22 11.89 -3.55
C PHE A 404 15.69 10.85 -2.52
N ASP A 405 14.75 10.25 -1.78
CA ASP A 405 15.06 9.39 -0.64
C ASP A 405 15.87 8.14 -1.00
N PHE A 406 15.76 7.63 -2.21
CA PHE A 406 16.59 6.50 -2.67
C PHE A 406 18.10 6.82 -2.66
N SER A 407 18.51 8.09 -2.77
CA SER A 407 19.93 8.44 -2.68
C SER A 407 20.52 8.15 -1.28
N VAL A 408 19.67 8.11 -0.24
CA VAL A 408 20.06 7.71 1.12
C VAL A 408 20.52 6.26 1.10
N TRP A 409 19.81 5.40 0.37
CA TRP A 409 20.20 4.01 0.17
C TRP A 409 21.53 3.90 -0.58
N GLU A 410 21.67 4.61 -1.70
CA GLU A 410 22.88 4.57 -2.54
C GLU A 410 24.13 5.03 -1.77
N LEU A 411 24.03 6.15 -1.05
CA LEU A 411 25.16 6.74 -0.35
C LEU A 411 25.51 5.95 0.92
N PHE A 412 24.54 5.75 1.80
CA PHE A 412 24.83 5.12 3.10
C PHE A 412 24.93 3.60 3.03
N GLY A 413 24.41 2.95 1.98
CA GLY A 413 24.61 1.51 1.76
C GLY A 413 26.08 1.17 1.57
N ALA A 414 26.82 2.01 0.85
CA ALA A 414 28.28 1.91 0.77
C ALA A 414 28.95 2.33 2.09
N LEU A 415 28.68 3.56 2.55
CA LEU A 415 29.48 4.19 3.60
C LEU A 415 29.36 3.53 4.98
N LEU A 416 28.19 2.96 5.32
CA LEU A 416 27.98 2.29 6.61
C LEU A 416 28.69 0.94 6.70
N TYR A 417 29.05 0.34 5.56
CA TYR A 417 29.61 -1.01 5.48
C TYR A 417 31.06 -1.07 4.99
N GLY A 418 31.69 0.09 4.77
CA GLY A 418 33.08 0.19 4.34
C GLY A 418 33.26 0.14 2.82
N GLY A 419 32.16 0.12 2.06
CA GLY A 419 32.18 0.14 0.60
C GLY A 419 32.48 1.54 0.05
N ARG A 420 32.35 1.69 -1.27
CA ARG A 420 32.65 2.93 -1.98
C ARG A 420 31.42 3.47 -2.72
N ALA A 421 31.17 4.77 -2.59
CA ALA A 421 30.12 5.51 -3.29
C ALA A 421 30.63 6.30 -4.51
#